data_AF-A0A963RK23-F1
#
_entry.id   AF-A0A963RK23-F1
#
_cell.length_a   1.000
_cell.length_b   1.000
_cell.length_c   1.000
_cell.angle_alpha   90.00
_cell.angle_beta   90.00
_cell.angle_gamma   90.00
#
_symmetry.space_group_name_H-M   'P 1'
#
loop_
_entity.id
_entity.type
_entity.pdbx_description
1 polymer ?
#
loop_
_entity_poly.entity_id
_entity_poly.type
_entity_poly.pdbx_seq_one_letter_code
_entity_poly.pdbx_strand_id
1 'polypeptide(L)'
;LFDEVERQHPYSPWARRAQLMSAFSYYAARDYNHAISSATRFLSIHPGNRDAPYAYYLIAMCYYEQISDVERDQAITRQALQALNEIVRRYPESPYADDARLKIDLVNDHLAGKEMEIGRFYERTGQWLAAQLRFRNVIDDYQTTSHTPEALYRLVETNLSLGVHEEAQRYAAVLGANYPGSEWYQRAFELMEDHAPERVGE
;
A
#
# COMPACT_ATOMS: atom_id res chain seq x y z
N LEU A 1 -16.91 31.13 8.04
CA LEU A 1 -17.14 31.88 6.77
C LEU A 1 -17.89 31.03 5.74
N PHE A 2 -17.42 29.83 5.38
CA PHE A 2 -18.14 28.97 4.41
C PHE A 2 -19.48 28.44 4.94
N ASP A 3 -19.57 28.10 6.22
CA ASP A 3 -20.82 27.63 6.85
C ASP A 3 -21.91 28.71 6.85
N GLU A 4 -21.54 30.00 6.85
CA GLU A 4 -22.49 31.11 6.77
C GLU A 4 -23.08 31.24 5.36
N VAL A 5 -22.31 30.94 4.31
CA VAL A 5 -22.78 30.95 2.92
C VAL A 5 -23.78 29.80 2.69
N GLU A 6 -23.52 28.62 3.25
CA GLU A 6 -24.47 27.50 3.26
C GLU A 6 -25.79 27.90 3.93
N ARG A 7 -25.71 28.57 5.09
CA ARG A 7 -26.89 29.01 5.85
C ARG A 7 -27.73 30.04 5.09
N GLN A 8 -27.10 30.93 4.33
CA GLN A 8 -27.80 32.04 3.65
C GLN A 8 -28.35 31.65 2.27
N HIS A 9 -27.69 30.76 1.52
CA HIS A 9 -28.09 30.43 0.14
C HIS A 9 -28.01 28.92 -0.19
N PRO A 10 -28.79 28.04 0.46
CA PRO A 10 -28.56 26.58 0.45
C PRO A 10 -28.56 25.90 -0.92
N TYR A 11 -29.28 26.43 -1.91
CA TYR A 11 -29.46 25.81 -3.24
C TYR A 11 -28.58 26.40 -4.34
N SER A 12 -27.73 27.39 -4.01
CA SER A 12 -26.86 28.04 -4.97
C SER A 12 -25.68 27.15 -5.39
N PRO A 13 -25.19 27.21 -6.65
CA PRO A 13 -23.92 26.60 -7.04
C PRO A 13 -22.76 27.00 -6.13
N TRP A 14 -22.81 28.20 -5.55
CA TRP A 14 -21.83 28.72 -4.60
C TRP A 14 -21.89 28.05 -3.23
N ALA A 15 -23.08 27.63 -2.76
CA ALA A 15 -23.21 26.91 -1.50
C ALA A 15 -22.60 25.51 -1.57
N ARG A 16 -22.80 24.80 -2.70
CA ARG A 16 -22.16 23.50 -2.94
C ARG A 16 -20.63 23.61 -2.95
N ARG A 17 -20.11 24.64 -3.62
CA ARG A 17 -18.67 24.91 -3.61
C ARG A 17 -18.17 25.30 -2.21
N ALA A 18 -18.92 26.09 -1.46
CA ALA A 18 -18.58 26.49 -0.10
C ALA A 18 -18.48 25.29 0.86
N GLN A 19 -19.39 24.32 0.77
CA GLN A 19 -19.32 23.08 1.57
C GLN A 19 -18.01 22.33 1.34
N LEU A 20 -17.63 22.14 0.07
CA LEU A 20 -16.36 21.47 -0.27
C LEU A 20 -15.13 22.30 0.15
N MET A 21 -15.19 23.63 0.05
CA MET A 21 -14.12 24.50 0.55
C MET A 21 -14.02 24.50 2.08
N SER A 22 -15.11 24.26 2.80
CA SER A 22 -15.09 24.03 4.25
C SER A 22 -14.28 22.76 4.56
N ALA A 23 -14.56 21.65 3.88
CA ALA A 23 -13.76 20.43 4.01
C ALA A 23 -12.26 20.65 3.70
N PHE A 24 -11.96 21.36 2.62
CA PHE A 24 -10.58 21.71 2.27
C PHE A 24 -9.90 22.58 3.34
N SER A 25 -10.64 23.52 3.94
CA SER A 25 -10.10 24.39 4.99
C SER A 25 -9.70 23.57 6.23
N TYR A 26 -10.50 22.57 6.61
CA TYR A 26 -10.13 21.63 7.67
C TYR A 26 -8.88 20.82 7.31
N TYR A 27 -8.78 20.31 6.09
CA TYR A 27 -7.58 19.61 5.61
C TYR A 27 -6.34 20.50 5.68
N ALA A 28 -6.43 21.75 5.21
CA ALA A 28 -5.33 22.71 5.27
C ALA A 28 -4.92 23.06 6.71
N ALA A 29 -5.87 23.02 7.65
CA ALA A 29 -5.64 23.16 9.08
C ALA A 29 -5.14 21.87 9.77
N ARG A 30 -4.95 20.77 9.01
CA ARG A 30 -4.61 19.43 9.50
C ARG A 30 -5.66 18.82 10.44
N ASP A 31 -6.89 19.33 10.40
CA ASP A 31 -8.03 18.75 11.09
C ASP A 31 -8.71 17.71 10.19
N TYR A 32 -8.02 16.57 10.03
CA TYR A 32 -8.40 15.55 9.07
C TYR A 32 -9.76 14.90 9.37
N ASN A 33 -10.13 14.78 10.65
CA ASN A 33 -11.42 14.20 11.04
C ASN A 33 -12.59 15.08 10.58
N HIS A 34 -12.51 16.40 10.80
CA HIS A 34 -13.53 17.33 10.32
C HIS A 34 -13.52 17.43 8.79
N ALA A 35 -12.35 17.38 8.16
CA ALA A 35 -12.23 17.36 6.70
C ALA A 35 -12.94 16.14 6.09
N ILE A 36 -12.69 14.93 6.62
CA ILE A 36 -13.33 13.69 6.17
C ILE A 36 -14.84 13.75 6.36
N SER A 37 -15.30 14.18 7.54
CA SER A 37 -16.73 14.29 7.86
C SER A 37 -17.45 15.27 6.91
N SER A 38 -16.84 16.44 6.68
CA SER A 38 -17.39 17.48 5.81
C SER A 38 -17.41 17.05 4.33
N ALA A 39 -16.33 16.43 3.83
CA ALA A 39 -16.28 15.90 2.47
C ALA A 39 -17.27 14.74 2.26
N THR A 40 -17.43 13.85 3.25
CA THR A 40 -18.39 12.76 3.21
C THR A 40 -19.83 13.28 3.18
N ARG A 41 -20.13 14.32 3.97
CA ARG A 41 -21.44 15.01 3.94
C ARG A 41 -21.70 15.65 2.58
N PHE A 42 -20.69 16.29 1.97
CA PHE A 42 -20.83 16.83 0.62
C PHE A 42 -21.19 15.73 -0.40
N LEU A 43 -20.51 14.57 -0.34
CA LEU A 43 -20.78 13.44 -1.23
C LEU A 43 -22.16 12.82 -1.02
N SER A 44 -22.66 12.78 0.21
CA SER A 44 -23.99 12.23 0.50
C SER A 44 -25.12 13.13 0.01
N ILE A 45 -24.96 14.45 0.11
CA ILE A 45 -25.96 15.43 -0.34
C ILE A 45 -25.86 15.64 -1.87
N HIS A 46 -24.65 15.55 -2.44
CA HIS A 46 -24.38 15.92 -3.83
C HIS A 46 -23.56 14.85 -4.60
N PRO A 47 -24.05 13.59 -4.72
CA PRO A 47 -23.27 12.48 -5.28
C PRO A 47 -22.91 12.65 -6.76
N GLY A 48 -23.73 13.37 -7.55
CA GLY A 48 -23.49 13.63 -8.98
C GLY A 48 -22.80 14.97 -9.28
N ASN A 49 -22.24 15.64 -8.26
CA ASN A 49 -21.58 16.92 -8.47
C ASN A 49 -20.27 16.75 -9.24
N ARG A 50 -19.96 17.70 -10.14
CA ARG A 50 -18.68 17.76 -10.86
C ARG A 50 -17.46 17.78 -9.94
N ASP A 51 -17.63 18.28 -8.71
CA ASP A 51 -16.55 18.38 -7.71
C ASP A 51 -16.47 17.12 -6.81
N ALA A 52 -17.32 16.11 -7.04
CA ALA A 52 -17.28 14.84 -6.30
C ALA A 52 -15.94 14.10 -6.39
N PRO A 53 -15.23 14.03 -7.55
CA PRO A 53 -13.90 13.43 -7.61
C PRO A 53 -12.92 14.08 -6.63
N TYR A 54 -12.97 15.42 -6.48
CA TYR A 54 -12.12 16.13 -5.54
C TYR A 54 -12.47 15.84 -4.09
N ALA A 55 -13.76 15.70 -3.76
CA ALA A 55 -14.20 15.36 -2.41
C ALA A 55 -13.72 13.95 -1.98
N TYR A 56 -13.82 12.95 -2.88
CA TYR A 56 -13.24 11.63 -2.62
C TYR A 56 -11.72 11.70 -2.46
N TYR A 57 -11.05 12.47 -3.32
CA TYR A 57 -9.60 12.71 -3.23
C TYR A 57 -9.19 13.35 -1.92
N LEU A 58 -9.93 14.34 -1.44
CA LEU A 58 -9.66 14.99 -0.17
C LEU A 58 -9.76 14.00 1.01
N ILE A 59 -10.75 13.11 1.01
CA ILE A 59 -10.88 12.04 2.02
C ILE A 59 -9.66 11.12 1.99
N ALA A 60 -9.24 10.68 0.80
CA ALA A 60 -8.07 9.83 0.64
C ALA A 60 -6.79 10.51 1.15
N MET A 61 -6.61 11.80 0.82
CA MET A 61 -5.48 12.58 1.32
C MET A 61 -5.49 12.74 2.83
N CYS A 62 -6.67 12.95 3.46
CA CYS A 62 -6.76 13.01 4.91
C CYS A 62 -6.27 11.72 5.59
N TYR A 63 -6.55 10.54 5.03
CA TYR A 63 -5.99 9.29 5.53
C TYR A 63 -4.51 9.12 5.19
N TYR A 64 -4.11 9.46 3.96
CA TYR A 64 -2.73 9.35 3.49
C TYR A 64 -1.76 10.18 4.34
N GLU A 65 -2.11 11.42 4.68
CA GLU A 65 -1.29 12.31 5.53
C GLU A 65 -1.19 11.84 6.99
N GLN A 66 -2.02 10.88 7.39
CA GLN A 66 -2.00 10.27 8.72
C GLN A 66 -1.30 8.90 8.73
N ILE A 67 -0.74 8.46 7.61
CA ILE A 67 0.08 7.24 7.58
C ILE A 67 1.26 7.44 8.52
N SER A 68 1.35 6.55 9.50
CA SER A 68 2.45 6.49 10.44
C SER A 68 3.51 5.51 9.99
N ASP A 69 4.68 5.57 10.64
CA ASP A 69 5.79 4.65 10.42
C ASP A 69 5.36 3.17 10.34
N VAL A 70 6.10 2.39 9.58
CA VAL A 70 5.85 0.98 9.29
C VAL A 70 5.84 0.14 10.57
N GLU A 71 6.60 0.52 11.60
CA GLU A 71 6.60 -0.19 12.89
C GLU A 71 5.25 -0.11 13.64
N ARG A 72 4.41 0.89 13.34
CA ARG A 72 3.15 1.16 14.04
C ARG A 72 1.95 0.43 13.43
N ASP A 73 0.77 0.60 14.04
CA ASP A 73 -0.49 0.06 13.53
C ASP A 73 -0.83 0.65 12.14
N GLN A 74 -1.27 -0.21 11.23
CA GLN A 74 -1.49 0.12 9.83
C GLN A 74 -2.98 0.28 9.48
N ALA A 75 -3.88 0.49 10.45
CA ALA A 75 -5.30 0.68 10.17
C ALA A 75 -5.55 1.92 9.29
N ILE A 76 -4.91 3.04 9.60
CA ILE A 76 -4.99 4.26 8.79
C ILE A 76 -4.43 4.04 7.39
N THR A 77 -3.31 3.32 7.26
CA THR A 77 -2.70 2.99 5.96
C THR A 77 -3.66 2.19 5.07
N ARG A 78 -4.38 1.22 5.65
CA ARG A 78 -5.44 0.48 4.92
C ARG A 78 -6.64 1.35 4.56
N GLN A 79 -7.03 2.29 5.42
CA GLN A 79 -8.08 3.26 5.10
C GLN A 79 -7.68 4.20 3.97
N ALA A 80 -6.42 4.64 3.94
CA ALA A 80 -5.86 5.41 2.84
C ALA A 80 -5.91 4.61 1.53
N LEU A 81 -5.45 3.36 1.55
CA LEU A 81 -5.52 2.47 0.39
C LEU A 81 -6.96 2.32 -0.13
N GLN A 82 -7.91 2.08 0.76
CA GLN A 82 -9.32 1.94 0.41
C GLN A 82 -9.88 3.22 -0.22
N ALA A 83 -9.61 4.38 0.38
CA ALA A 83 -10.09 5.67 -0.10
C ALA A 83 -9.46 6.06 -1.46
N LEU A 84 -8.17 5.79 -1.66
CA LEU A 84 -7.48 6.00 -2.93
C LEU A 84 -8.08 5.13 -4.04
N ASN A 85 -8.26 3.83 -3.76
CA ASN A 85 -8.87 2.90 -4.71
C ASN A 85 -10.30 3.30 -5.08
N GLU A 86 -11.05 3.90 -4.15
CA GLU A 86 -12.41 4.36 -4.41
C GLU A 86 -12.45 5.47 -5.48
N ILE A 87 -11.47 6.38 -5.51
CA ILE A 87 -11.36 7.42 -6.54
C ILE A 87 -11.02 6.79 -7.87
N VAL A 88 -10.01 5.92 -7.90
CA VAL A 88 -9.57 5.25 -9.14
C VAL A 88 -10.72 4.43 -9.74
N ARG A 89 -11.51 3.75 -8.90
CA ARG A 89 -12.65 2.94 -9.33
C ARG A 89 -13.82 3.78 -9.84
N ARG A 90 -14.14 4.90 -9.18
CA ARG A 90 -15.31 5.73 -9.54
C ARG A 90 -15.03 6.75 -10.63
N TYR A 91 -13.83 7.30 -10.65
CA TYR A 91 -13.43 8.42 -11.50
C TYR A 91 -12.06 8.17 -12.17
N PRO A 92 -11.91 7.07 -12.93
CA PRO A 92 -10.62 6.64 -13.46
C PRO A 92 -9.92 7.65 -14.38
N GLU A 93 -10.70 8.52 -15.05
CA GLU A 93 -10.20 9.56 -15.98
C GLU A 93 -9.97 10.92 -15.30
N SER A 94 -10.17 11.02 -13.98
CA SER A 94 -9.93 12.28 -13.27
C SER A 94 -8.44 12.48 -13.00
N PRO A 95 -7.93 13.72 -12.99
CA PRO A 95 -6.53 13.99 -12.62
C PRO A 95 -6.21 13.54 -11.19
N TYR A 96 -7.22 13.43 -10.33
CA TYR A 96 -7.09 12.90 -8.98
C TYR A 96 -6.87 11.38 -8.94
N ALA A 97 -7.36 10.64 -9.94
CA ALA A 97 -7.09 9.22 -10.06
C ALA A 97 -5.64 8.95 -10.48
N ASP A 98 -5.05 9.81 -11.31
CA ASP A 98 -3.64 9.69 -11.69
C ASP A 98 -2.72 9.84 -10.49
N ASP A 99 -2.92 10.88 -9.67
CA ASP A 99 -2.18 11.04 -8.42
C ASP A 99 -2.49 9.91 -7.42
N ALA A 100 -3.76 9.49 -7.31
CA ALA A 100 -4.14 8.41 -6.42
C ALA A 100 -3.47 7.07 -6.76
N ARG A 101 -3.27 6.75 -8.05
CA ARG A 101 -2.54 5.53 -8.47
C ARG A 101 -1.09 5.54 -7.96
N LEU A 102 -0.39 6.66 -8.11
CA LEU A 102 0.98 6.80 -7.59
C LEU A 102 1.01 6.63 -6.06
N LYS A 103 0.02 7.18 -5.35
CA LYS A 103 -0.09 7.04 -3.90
C LYS A 103 -0.47 5.63 -3.47
N ILE A 104 -1.25 4.90 -4.26
CA ILE A 104 -1.55 3.48 -4.01
C ILE A 104 -0.26 2.66 -4.04
N ASP A 105 0.61 2.91 -5.01
CA ASP A 105 1.91 2.22 -5.09
C ASP A 105 2.75 2.47 -3.84
N LEU A 106 2.83 3.72 -3.37
CA LEU A 106 3.54 4.07 -2.13
C LEU A 106 2.92 3.43 -0.88
N VAL A 107 1.59 3.37 -0.82
CA VAL A 107 0.88 2.74 0.30
C VAL A 107 1.10 1.23 0.32
N ASN A 108 1.08 0.58 -0.85
CA ASN A 108 1.37 -0.84 -0.97
C ASN A 108 2.81 -1.14 -0.60
N ASP A 109 3.76 -0.33 -1.03
CA ASP A 109 5.17 -0.46 -0.63
C ASP A 109 5.33 -0.37 0.89
N HIS A 110 4.64 0.59 1.53
CA HIS A 110 4.63 0.71 2.99
C HIS A 110 4.02 -0.51 3.70
N LEU A 111 2.90 -1.04 3.20
CA LEU A 111 2.26 -2.23 3.76
C LEU A 111 3.12 -3.49 3.56
N ALA A 112 3.79 -3.62 2.42
CA ALA A 112 4.75 -4.69 2.18
C ALA A 112 5.96 -4.58 3.13
N GLY A 113 6.44 -3.37 3.39
CA GLY A 113 7.47 -3.09 4.38
C GLY A 113 7.10 -3.64 5.76
N LYS A 114 5.82 -3.51 6.18
CA LYS A 114 5.33 -4.06 7.45
C LYS A 114 5.48 -5.57 7.52
N GLU A 115 5.04 -6.27 6.49
CA GLU A 115 5.14 -7.73 6.42
C GLU A 115 6.62 -8.15 6.41
N MET A 116 7.48 -7.41 5.70
CA MET A 116 8.92 -7.66 5.70
C MET A 116 9.56 -7.47 7.08
N GLU A 117 9.20 -6.44 7.84
CA GLU A 117 9.74 -6.24 9.20
C GLU A 117 9.38 -7.40 10.13
N ILE A 118 8.10 -7.79 10.12
CA ILE A 118 7.62 -8.90 10.94
C ILE A 118 8.27 -10.22 10.50
N GLY A 119 8.37 -10.44 9.19
CA GLY A 119 9.02 -11.63 8.62
C GLY A 119 10.48 -11.74 9.05
N ARG A 120 11.25 -10.65 8.90
CA ARG A 120 12.66 -10.59 9.34
C ARG A 120 12.80 -10.77 10.84
N PHE A 121 11.87 -10.27 11.65
CA PHE A 121 11.86 -10.52 13.10
C PHE A 121 11.69 -12.01 13.42
N TYR A 122 10.71 -12.68 12.79
CA TYR A 122 10.51 -14.12 12.99
C TYR A 122 11.71 -14.94 12.50
N GLU A 123 12.27 -14.57 11.36
CA GLU A 123 13.47 -15.21 10.79
C GLU A 123 14.66 -15.14 11.76
N ARG A 124 14.99 -13.94 12.27
CA ARG A 124 16.07 -13.75 13.26
C ARG A 124 15.87 -14.51 14.57
N THR A 125 14.62 -14.87 14.90
CA THR A 125 14.29 -15.65 16.10
C THR A 125 14.14 -17.15 15.83
N GLY A 126 14.44 -17.61 14.60
CA GLY A 126 14.35 -19.01 14.19
C GLY A 126 12.92 -19.52 13.98
N GLN A 127 11.93 -18.62 13.94
CA GLN A 127 10.52 -18.96 13.68
C GLN A 127 10.25 -19.02 12.17
N TRP A 128 10.89 -19.97 11.49
CA TRP A 128 10.93 -20.06 10.03
C TRP A 128 9.55 -20.13 9.36
N LEU A 129 8.60 -20.90 9.93
CA LEU A 129 7.24 -20.99 9.39
C LEU A 129 6.49 -19.65 9.48
N ALA A 130 6.64 -18.93 10.59
CA ALA A 130 6.00 -17.62 10.77
C ALA A 130 6.63 -16.58 9.83
N ALA A 131 7.95 -16.62 9.66
CA ALA A 131 8.67 -15.78 8.70
C ALA A 131 8.21 -16.05 7.27
N GLN A 132 8.16 -17.32 6.86
CA GLN A 132 7.72 -17.73 5.53
C GLN A 132 6.31 -17.22 5.21
N LEU A 133 5.36 -17.31 6.16
CA LEU A 133 4.01 -16.78 5.97
C LEU A 133 4.00 -15.27 5.69
N ARG A 134 4.85 -14.50 6.38
CA ARG A 134 4.97 -13.06 6.17
C ARG A 134 5.57 -12.71 4.82
N PHE A 135 6.64 -13.39 4.42
CA PHE A 135 7.23 -13.17 3.10
C PHE A 135 6.29 -13.61 1.97
N ARG A 136 5.48 -14.65 2.20
CA ARG A 136 4.45 -15.07 1.25
C ARG A 136 3.40 -13.97 1.04
N ASN A 137 2.90 -13.34 2.12
CA ASN A 137 1.97 -12.22 1.99
C ASN A 137 2.53 -11.10 1.09
N VAL A 138 3.84 -10.84 1.12
CA VAL A 138 4.47 -9.83 0.25
C VAL A 138 4.38 -10.22 -1.23
N ILE A 139 4.64 -11.48 -1.57
CA ILE A 139 4.58 -11.94 -2.96
C ILE A 139 3.15 -12.26 -3.44
N ASP A 140 2.19 -12.42 -2.53
CA ASP A 140 0.79 -12.67 -2.90
C ASP A 140 0.03 -11.35 -3.08
N ASP A 141 0.20 -10.41 -2.14
CA ASP A 141 -0.61 -9.18 -2.07
C ASP A 141 0.13 -7.93 -2.59
N TYR A 142 1.47 -7.94 -2.65
CA TYR A 142 2.29 -6.76 -2.90
C TYR A 142 3.38 -6.97 -3.97
N GLN A 143 3.04 -7.71 -5.03
CA GLN A 143 3.95 -8.19 -6.09
C GLN A 143 4.72 -7.10 -6.86
N THR A 144 4.23 -5.87 -6.87
CA THR A 144 4.81 -4.75 -7.63
C THR A 144 5.67 -3.83 -6.75
N THR A 145 5.85 -4.17 -5.47
CA THR A 145 6.58 -3.33 -4.52
C THR A 145 8.09 -3.56 -4.58
N SER A 146 8.85 -2.62 -4.04
CA SER A 146 10.31 -2.73 -3.96
C SER A 146 10.77 -3.89 -3.06
N HIS A 147 9.86 -4.41 -2.23
CA HIS A 147 10.10 -5.49 -1.28
C HIS A 147 9.98 -6.89 -1.87
N THR A 148 9.32 -7.06 -3.02
CA THR A 148 9.06 -8.38 -3.63
C THR A 148 10.35 -9.18 -3.91
N PRO A 149 11.44 -8.59 -4.44
CA PRO A 149 12.68 -9.33 -4.68
C PRO A 149 13.31 -9.87 -3.38
N GLU A 150 13.31 -9.06 -2.31
CA GLU A 150 13.80 -9.51 -1.02
C GLU A 150 12.90 -10.62 -0.46
N ALA A 151 11.57 -10.46 -0.51
CA ALA A 151 10.64 -11.46 -0.01
C ALA A 151 10.85 -12.83 -0.69
N LEU A 152 11.05 -12.84 -2.01
CA LEU A 152 11.39 -14.06 -2.76
C LEU A 152 12.70 -14.68 -2.28
N TYR A 153 13.76 -13.89 -2.10
CA TYR A 153 15.02 -14.37 -1.55
C TYR A 153 14.84 -14.98 -0.15
N ARG A 154 14.09 -14.31 0.74
CA ARG A 154 13.81 -14.83 2.09
C ARG A 154 12.97 -16.10 2.06
N LEU A 155 12.10 -16.26 1.07
CA LEU A 155 11.40 -17.52 0.84
C LEU A 155 12.36 -18.64 0.42
N VAL A 156 13.42 -18.36 -0.35
CA VAL A 156 14.49 -19.33 -0.60
C VAL A 156 15.17 -19.73 0.71
N GLU A 157 15.64 -18.74 1.47
CA GLU A 157 16.37 -18.94 2.75
C GLU A 157 15.54 -19.74 3.78
N THR A 158 14.27 -19.36 3.97
CA THR A 158 13.37 -20.05 4.90
C THR A 158 13.05 -21.47 4.46
N ASN A 159 12.86 -21.73 3.16
CA ASN A 159 12.60 -23.09 2.67
C ASN A 159 13.82 -24.01 2.79
N LEU A 160 15.03 -23.51 2.51
CA LEU A 160 16.26 -24.27 2.74
C LEU A 160 16.44 -24.59 4.22
N SER A 161 16.21 -23.61 5.10
CA SER A 161 16.27 -23.79 6.56
C SER A 161 15.28 -24.84 7.08
N LEU A 162 14.15 -25.00 6.40
CA LEU A 162 13.12 -26.02 6.69
C LEU A 162 13.38 -27.37 5.97
N GLY A 163 14.39 -27.47 5.12
CA GLY A 163 14.70 -28.66 4.32
C GLY A 163 13.81 -28.86 3.08
N VAL A 164 13.01 -27.85 2.71
CA VAL A 164 12.07 -27.89 1.58
C VAL A 164 12.75 -27.38 0.30
N HIS A 165 13.74 -28.13 -0.17
CA HIS A 165 14.63 -27.73 -1.26
C HIS A 165 13.90 -27.45 -2.59
N GLU A 166 12.88 -28.25 -2.92
CA GLU A 166 12.11 -28.07 -4.16
C GLU A 166 11.42 -26.70 -4.20
N GLU A 167 10.84 -26.28 -3.08
CA GLU A 167 10.14 -25.00 -2.99
C GLU A 167 11.14 -23.83 -2.98
N ALA A 168 12.30 -23.99 -2.34
CA ALA A 168 13.40 -23.03 -2.44
C ALA A 168 13.84 -22.82 -3.89
N GLN A 169 14.01 -23.89 -4.66
CA GLN A 169 14.37 -23.82 -6.08
C GLN A 169 13.30 -23.09 -6.91
N ARG A 170 12.01 -23.29 -6.61
CA ARG A 170 10.92 -22.59 -7.29
C ARG A 170 10.97 -21.08 -7.03
N TYR A 171 11.12 -20.65 -5.77
CA TYR A 171 11.24 -19.22 -5.46
C TYR A 171 12.50 -18.59 -6.07
N ALA A 172 13.63 -19.30 -6.08
CA ALA A 172 14.84 -18.85 -6.75
C ALA A 172 14.65 -18.69 -8.27
N ALA A 173 13.92 -19.61 -8.91
CA ALA A 173 13.58 -19.50 -10.32
C ALA A 173 12.67 -18.30 -10.62
N VAL A 174 11.66 -18.06 -9.78
CA VAL A 174 10.78 -16.88 -9.90
C VAL A 174 11.58 -15.58 -9.71
N LEU A 175 12.49 -15.54 -8.74
CA LEU A 175 13.36 -14.39 -8.49
C LEU A 175 14.30 -14.13 -9.68
N GLY A 176 14.93 -15.18 -10.23
CA GLY A 176 15.80 -15.06 -11.39
C GLY A 176 15.05 -14.66 -12.68
N ALA A 177 13.83 -15.15 -12.86
CA ALA A 177 13.02 -14.81 -14.03
C ALA A 177 12.55 -13.34 -14.04
N ASN A 178 12.13 -12.83 -12.87
CA ASN A 178 11.54 -11.49 -12.76
C ASN A 178 12.55 -10.40 -12.36
N TYR A 179 13.63 -10.76 -11.65
CA TYR A 179 14.59 -9.81 -11.09
C TYR A 179 16.07 -10.25 -11.27
N PRO A 180 16.51 -10.62 -12.49
CA PRO A 180 17.85 -11.19 -12.75
C PRO A 180 19.03 -10.25 -12.44
N GLY A 181 18.80 -8.94 -12.30
CA GLY A 181 19.83 -7.96 -11.95
C GLY A 181 19.80 -7.50 -10.50
N SER A 182 18.90 -8.04 -9.67
CA SER A 182 18.78 -7.63 -8.27
C SER A 182 19.90 -8.23 -7.41
N GLU A 183 20.31 -7.52 -6.36
CA GLU A 183 21.23 -8.08 -5.35
C GLU A 183 20.66 -9.36 -4.71
N TRP A 184 19.33 -9.44 -4.60
CA TRP A 184 18.62 -10.58 -4.03
C TRP A 184 18.75 -11.82 -4.89
N TYR A 185 18.73 -11.67 -6.22
CA TYR A 185 18.99 -12.78 -7.13
C TYR A 185 20.41 -13.32 -6.97
N GLN A 186 21.41 -12.44 -6.88
CA GLN A 186 22.82 -12.86 -6.69
C GLN A 186 22.97 -13.66 -5.39
N ARG A 187 22.40 -13.16 -4.28
CA ARG A 187 22.42 -13.88 -3.00
C ARG A 187 21.67 -15.21 -3.05
N ALA A 188 20.52 -15.27 -3.74
CA ALA A 188 19.78 -16.53 -3.90
C ALA A 188 20.57 -17.55 -4.72
N PHE A 189 21.26 -17.10 -5.77
CA PHE A 189 22.10 -17.96 -6.59
C PHE A 189 23.24 -18.57 -5.79
N GLU A 190 24.02 -17.74 -5.08
CA GLU A 190 25.09 -18.19 -4.18
C GLU A 190 24.58 -19.18 -3.13
N LEU A 191 23.46 -18.83 -2.46
CA LEU A 191 22.86 -19.68 -1.43
C LEU A 191 22.41 -21.05 -1.98
N MET A 192 21.86 -21.09 -3.20
CA MET A 192 21.43 -22.33 -3.84
C MET A 192 22.62 -23.18 -4.32
N GLU A 193 23.74 -22.58 -4.72
CA GLU A 193 24.97 -23.31 -5.06
C GLU A 193 25.59 -23.97 -3.81
N ASP A 194 25.62 -23.26 -2.68
CA ASP A 194 26.12 -23.81 -1.41
C ASP A 194 25.30 -25.01 -0.90
N HIS A 195 24.01 -25.05 -1.24
CA HIS A 195 23.09 -26.15 -0.89
C HIS A 195 22.91 -27.18 -2.01
N ALA A 196 23.62 -27.03 -3.13
CA ALA A 196 23.58 -28.03 -4.19
C ALA A 196 24.21 -29.33 -3.67
N PRO A 197 23.56 -30.49 -3.87
CA PRO A 197 24.22 -31.77 -3.57
C PRO A 197 25.53 -31.82 -4.36
N GLU A 198 26.62 -32.26 -3.73
CA GLU A 198 27.91 -32.46 -4.40
C GLU A 198 27.64 -33.14 -5.73
N ARG A 199 27.98 -32.47 -6.84
CA ARG A 199 28.00 -33.12 -8.14
C ARG A 199 28.99 -34.26 -8.02
N VAL A 200 28.50 -35.45 -7.74
CA VAL A 200 29.28 -36.69 -7.84
C VAL A 200 29.83 -36.68 -9.26
N GLY A 201 31.14 -36.50 -9.37
CA GLY A 201 31.82 -36.25 -10.64
C GLY A 201 31.44 -37.28 -11.69
N GLU A 202 31.24 -36.79 -12.92
CA GLU A 202 31.31 -37.61 -14.12
C GLU A 202 32.76 -38.03 -14.41
#